data_AF-A0A914KX57-F1
#
_entry.id   AF-A0A914KX57-F1
#
_cell.length_a   1.000
_cell.length_b   1.000
_cell.length_c   1.000
_cell.angle_alpha   90.00
_cell.angle_beta   90.00
_cell.angle_gamma   90.00
#
_symmetry.space_group_name_H-M   'P 1'
#
loop_
_entity.id
_entity.type
_entity.pdbx_description
1 polymer ?
#
loop_
_entity_poly.entity_id
_entity_poly.type
_entity_poly.pdbx_seq_one_letter_code
_entity_poly.pdbx_strand_id
1 'polypeptide(L)'
;MSSHFSTVRRGTILYSTNVLSNFVGHNALFYIEKGDFETALTIYDNELAPKTSKKSFTIMELIDASSLLSRLELERINVGRERWEGLIPLIEPHIGDQIIAFNDAHIAMVLSKLDMENIDGKGNLAYLHAKNISNFVGDKQNIGENAIIMRDFGEKLCSSINLFNKEKYDQAFDDLYSIKSQFSRLSGSHAQKDIFTQFLVCAGLHSQDKDRNKKALDVLQERGAKMKDSALALRLVKRYEEGLFSKR
;
A
#
# COMPACT_ATOMS: atom_id res chain seq x y z
N MET A 1 64.32 11.01 -14.11
CA MET A 1 63.09 10.88 -14.91
C MET A 1 62.15 9.96 -14.14
N SER A 2 61.18 10.54 -13.42
CA SER A 2 60.25 9.79 -12.56
C SER A 2 58.85 9.90 -13.14
N SER A 3 58.24 8.74 -13.40
CA SER A 3 56.91 8.57 -13.97
C SER A 3 55.82 8.98 -12.99
N HIS A 4 54.91 9.87 -13.39
CA HIS A 4 53.64 10.12 -12.70
C HIS A 4 52.50 9.53 -13.52
N PHE A 5 51.94 8.42 -13.05
CA PHE A 5 50.63 7.91 -13.47
C PHE A 5 49.55 8.82 -12.87
N SER A 6 48.69 9.39 -13.71
CA SER A 6 47.48 10.07 -13.24
C SER A 6 46.37 9.03 -13.05
N THR A 7 45.90 8.92 -11.81
CA THR A 7 44.76 8.07 -11.46
C THR A 7 43.47 8.80 -11.83
N VAL A 8 42.76 8.28 -12.83
CA VAL A 8 41.39 8.69 -13.17
C VAL A 8 40.49 8.38 -11.98
N ARG A 9 40.02 9.40 -11.25
CA ARG A 9 38.95 9.24 -10.27
C ARG A 9 37.66 8.91 -11.03
N ARG A 10 37.17 7.67 -10.86
CA ARG A 10 35.82 7.28 -11.27
C ARG A 10 34.84 8.20 -10.55
N GLY A 11 34.12 9.03 -11.32
CA GLY A 11 32.99 9.79 -10.82
C GLY A 11 31.89 8.84 -10.39
N THR A 12 31.55 8.86 -9.11
CA THR A 12 30.30 8.27 -8.61
C THR A 12 29.16 9.10 -9.20
N ILE A 13 28.45 8.55 -10.18
CA ILE A 13 27.17 9.11 -10.61
C ILE A 13 26.22 8.94 -9.43
N LEU A 14 25.96 10.03 -8.71
CA LEU A 14 24.87 10.12 -7.74
C LEU A 14 23.56 10.10 -8.53
N TYR A 15 23.06 8.90 -8.82
CA TYR A 15 21.67 8.73 -9.21
C TYR A 15 20.79 9.21 -8.05
N SER A 16 19.77 10.02 -8.36
CA SER A 16 18.90 10.57 -7.33
C SER A 16 18.29 9.43 -6.48
N THR A 17 18.34 9.60 -5.16
CA THR A 17 17.87 8.61 -4.17
C THR A 17 16.43 8.16 -4.41
N ASN A 18 15.61 9.02 -5.03
CA ASN A 18 14.21 8.76 -5.34
C ASN A 18 14.00 7.73 -6.46
N VAL A 19 14.94 7.60 -7.42
CA VAL A 19 14.84 6.57 -8.48
C VAL A 19 15.23 5.20 -7.93
N LEU A 20 16.16 5.17 -6.98
CA LEU A 20 16.60 3.93 -6.31
C LEU A 20 15.57 3.41 -5.29
N SER A 21 14.85 4.28 -4.56
CA SER A 21 13.82 3.83 -3.61
C SER A 21 12.70 3.06 -4.31
N ASN A 22 12.16 3.64 -5.40
CA ASN A 22 11.13 3.02 -6.22
C ASN A 22 11.59 1.64 -6.74
N PHE A 23 12.85 1.51 -7.15
CA PHE A 23 13.40 0.22 -7.61
C PHE A 23 13.41 -0.85 -6.51
N VAL A 24 13.82 -0.48 -5.29
CA VAL A 24 13.86 -1.41 -4.14
C VAL A 24 12.46 -1.90 -3.78
N GLY A 25 11.48 -0.99 -3.69
CA GLY A 25 10.09 -1.34 -3.44
C GLY A 25 9.56 -2.31 -4.51
N HIS A 26 9.72 -1.95 -5.78
CA HIS A 26 9.31 -2.80 -6.90
C HIS A 26 10.00 -4.18 -6.91
N ASN A 27 11.28 -4.26 -6.54
CA ASN A 27 12.02 -5.52 -6.45
C ASN A 27 11.44 -6.43 -5.35
N ALA A 28 11.13 -5.88 -4.17
CA ALA A 28 10.50 -6.65 -3.11
C ALA A 28 9.11 -7.17 -3.51
N LEU A 29 8.31 -6.36 -4.22
CA LEU A 29 7.01 -6.80 -4.74
C LEU A 29 7.12 -8.00 -5.69
N PHE A 30 8.21 -8.10 -6.46
CA PHE A 30 8.46 -9.26 -7.32
C PHE A 30 8.68 -10.55 -6.51
N TYR A 31 9.42 -10.49 -5.41
CA TYR A 31 9.62 -11.65 -4.53
C TYR A 31 8.30 -12.11 -3.89
N ILE A 32 7.46 -11.17 -3.44
CA ILE A 32 6.11 -11.48 -2.95
C ILE A 32 5.27 -12.15 -4.05
N GLU A 33 5.27 -11.62 -5.27
CA GLU A 33 4.55 -12.24 -6.40
C GLU A 33 5.01 -13.69 -6.62
N LYS A 34 6.30 -13.99 -6.47
CA LYS A 34 6.85 -15.35 -6.57
C LYS A 34 6.65 -16.24 -5.34
N GLY A 35 6.23 -15.68 -4.20
CA GLY A 35 6.03 -16.41 -2.95
C GLY A 35 7.29 -16.53 -2.10
N ASP A 36 8.33 -15.76 -2.41
CA ASP A 36 9.55 -15.65 -1.61
C ASP A 36 9.40 -14.49 -0.60
N PHE A 37 8.67 -14.76 0.46
CA PHE A 37 8.31 -13.75 1.45
C PHE A 37 9.47 -13.35 2.36
N GLU A 38 10.38 -14.30 2.65
CA GLU A 38 11.57 -14.07 3.47
C GLU A 38 12.52 -13.08 2.81
N THR A 39 12.76 -13.22 1.49
CA THR A 39 13.57 -12.25 0.75
C THR A 39 12.91 -10.88 0.72
N ALA A 40 11.59 -10.82 0.53
CA ALA A 40 10.86 -9.55 0.55
C ALA A 40 10.94 -8.84 1.93
N LEU A 41 10.80 -9.59 3.03
CA LEU A 41 10.99 -9.09 4.39
C LEU A 41 12.43 -8.62 4.64
N THR A 42 13.41 -9.40 4.18
CA THR A 42 14.83 -9.03 4.29
C THR A 42 15.13 -7.72 3.56
N ILE A 43 14.54 -7.51 2.38
CA ILE A 43 14.65 -6.23 1.65
C ILE A 43 14.01 -5.10 2.45
N TYR A 44 12.82 -5.31 3.01
CA TYR A 44 12.17 -4.31 3.85
C TYR A 44 13.09 -3.90 5.03
N ASP A 45 13.57 -4.87 5.80
CA ASP A 45 14.34 -4.63 7.03
C ASP A 45 15.70 -3.97 6.76
N ASN A 46 16.35 -4.31 5.65
CA ASN A 46 17.70 -3.80 5.35
C ASN A 46 17.69 -2.52 4.52
N GLU A 47 16.67 -2.29 3.68
CA GLU A 47 16.69 -1.21 2.68
C GLU A 47 15.58 -0.17 2.84
N LEU A 48 14.42 -0.54 3.39
CA LEU A 48 13.30 0.39 3.59
C LEU A 48 13.23 0.91 5.02
N ALA A 49 13.21 0.01 6.01
CA ALA A 49 13.12 0.38 7.43
C ALA A 49 14.24 1.35 7.87
N PRO A 50 15.52 1.19 7.48
CA PRO A 50 16.57 2.12 7.93
C PRO A 50 16.44 3.52 7.32
N LYS A 51 15.67 3.69 6.24
CA LYS A 51 15.41 5.01 5.66
C LYS A 51 14.39 5.79 6.49
N THR A 52 13.50 5.13 7.21
CA THR A 52 12.43 5.80 7.97
C THR A 52 12.94 6.65 9.14
N SER A 53 14.18 6.42 9.57
CA SER A 53 14.85 7.17 10.63
C SER A 53 15.71 8.35 10.13
N LYS A 54 15.82 8.58 8.81
CA LYS A 54 16.71 9.61 8.23
C LYS A 54 15.98 10.93 7.93
N LYS A 55 16.66 12.06 8.14
CA LYS A 55 16.14 13.44 7.90
C LYS A 55 15.77 13.77 6.43
N SER A 56 16.13 12.95 5.45
CA SER A 56 15.92 13.22 4.00
C SER A 56 14.80 12.36 3.39
N PHE A 57 13.89 11.86 4.22
CA PHE A 57 12.87 10.89 3.84
C PHE A 57 11.72 11.51 3.03
N THR A 58 11.10 10.73 2.13
CA THR A 58 10.00 11.17 1.27
C THR A 58 8.76 10.28 1.41
N ILE A 59 7.59 10.80 1.02
CA ILE A 59 6.34 10.04 0.96
C ILE A 59 6.45 8.75 0.11
N MET A 60 7.41 8.68 -0.83
CA MET A 60 7.62 7.52 -1.70
C MET A 60 8.06 6.28 -0.92
N GLU A 61 8.95 6.45 0.05
CA GLU A 61 9.36 5.32 0.89
C GLU A 61 8.24 4.85 1.83
N LEU A 62 7.32 5.73 2.26
CA LEU A 62 6.11 5.32 2.98
C LEU A 62 5.22 4.45 2.09
N ILE A 63 5.03 4.86 0.83
CA ILE A 63 4.25 4.12 -0.16
C ILE A 63 4.86 2.73 -0.39
N ASP A 64 6.17 2.65 -0.62
CA ASP A 64 6.87 1.38 -0.84
C ASP A 64 6.75 0.45 0.38
N ALA A 65 7.01 0.99 1.58
CA ALA A 65 6.97 0.24 2.83
C ALA A 65 5.56 -0.27 3.18
N SER A 66 4.56 0.61 3.16
CA SER A 66 3.18 0.25 3.49
C SER A 66 2.59 -0.76 2.52
N SER A 67 2.81 -0.59 1.21
CA SER A 67 2.37 -1.53 0.18
C SER A 67 3.01 -2.91 0.34
N LEU A 68 4.32 -2.97 0.62
CA LEU A 68 5.03 -4.23 0.87
C LEU A 68 4.49 -4.96 2.10
N LEU A 69 4.39 -4.26 3.25
CA LEU A 69 3.89 -4.86 4.49
C LEU A 69 2.44 -5.35 4.34
N SER A 70 1.56 -4.56 3.72
CA SER A 70 0.18 -4.97 3.46
C SER A 70 0.12 -6.25 2.62
N ARG A 71 0.93 -6.37 1.57
CA ARG A 71 0.92 -7.57 0.70
C ARG A 71 1.41 -8.82 1.42
N LEU A 72 2.43 -8.70 2.26
CA LEU A 72 2.89 -9.81 3.09
C LEU A 72 1.77 -10.31 4.02
N GLU A 73 1.01 -9.41 4.64
CA GLU A 73 -0.11 -9.82 5.49
C GLU A 73 -1.31 -10.37 4.70
N LEU A 74 -1.57 -9.88 3.48
CA LEU A 74 -2.54 -10.52 2.57
C LEU A 74 -2.12 -11.96 2.20
N GLU A 75 -0.82 -12.24 2.25
CA GLU A 75 -0.22 -13.57 2.15
C GLU A 75 -0.14 -14.32 3.49
N ARG A 76 -0.72 -13.76 4.56
CA ARG A 76 -0.75 -14.28 5.95
C ARG A 76 0.62 -14.37 6.61
N ILE A 77 1.59 -13.59 6.12
CA ILE A 77 2.88 -13.45 6.76
C ILE A 77 2.77 -12.46 7.90
N ASN A 78 3.18 -12.87 9.10
CA ASN A 78 3.22 -11.99 10.26
C ASN A 78 4.40 -11.02 10.12
N VAL A 79 4.09 -9.75 9.87
CA VAL A 79 5.11 -8.69 9.72
C VAL A 79 5.44 -7.97 11.03
N GLY A 80 4.75 -8.28 12.13
CA GLY A 80 4.98 -7.64 13.43
C GLY A 80 4.42 -6.21 13.51
N ARG A 81 4.08 -5.79 14.72
CA ARG A 81 3.50 -4.45 15.00
C ARG A 81 4.57 -3.36 14.88
N GLU A 82 5.80 -3.67 15.25
CA GLU A 82 6.94 -2.77 15.24
C GLU A 82 7.26 -2.21 13.85
N ARG A 83 7.06 -2.99 12.79
CA ARG A 83 7.26 -2.53 11.40
C ARG A 83 6.23 -1.49 10.99
N TRP A 84 4.99 -1.63 11.46
CA TRP A 84 3.94 -0.63 11.25
C TRP A 84 4.20 0.64 12.08
N GLU A 85 4.57 0.50 13.35
CA GLU A 85 4.89 1.63 14.24
C GLU A 85 6.08 2.44 13.70
N GLY A 86 7.08 1.76 13.14
CA GLY A 86 8.24 2.40 12.48
C GLY A 86 7.89 3.30 11.30
N LEU A 87 6.66 3.25 10.78
CA LEU A 87 6.17 4.13 9.71
C LEU A 87 5.47 5.39 10.22
N ILE A 88 5.10 5.47 11.50
CA ILE A 88 4.41 6.65 12.06
C ILE A 88 5.20 7.96 11.89
N PRO A 89 6.52 8.02 12.14
CA PRO A 89 7.30 9.25 11.94
C PRO A 89 7.25 9.79 10.50
N LEU A 90 6.89 8.94 9.54
CA LEU A 90 6.76 9.30 8.12
C LEU A 90 5.40 9.91 7.79
N ILE A 91 4.40 9.64 8.63
CA ILE A 91 3.03 10.06 8.42
C ILE A 91 2.78 11.40 9.10
N GLU A 92 3.36 11.62 10.30
CA GLU A 92 3.15 12.83 11.10
C GLU A 92 3.32 14.15 10.28
N PRO A 93 4.34 14.30 9.40
CA PRO A 93 4.49 15.51 8.59
C PRO A 93 3.42 15.69 7.50
N HIS A 94 2.79 14.61 7.05
CA HIS A 94 1.85 14.58 5.92
C HIS A 94 0.38 14.45 6.35
N ILE A 95 0.12 14.35 7.65
CA ILE A 95 -1.22 14.12 8.20
C ILE A 95 -2.21 15.26 7.87
N GLY A 96 -1.71 16.45 7.49
CA GLY A 96 -2.50 17.64 7.15
C GLY A 96 -2.48 18.02 5.66
N ASP A 97 -1.82 17.25 4.79
CA ASP A 97 -1.70 17.61 3.37
C ASP A 97 -3.03 17.35 2.62
N GLN A 98 -3.55 16.11 2.68
CA GLN A 98 -4.78 15.63 2.03
C GLN A 98 -4.90 15.98 0.54
N ILE A 99 -3.78 16.08 -0.18
CA ILE A 99 -3.79 16.52 -1.58
C ILE A 99 -3.93 15.35 -2.55
N ILE A 100 -3.39 14.17 -2.26
CA ILE A 100 -3.24 13.08 -3.25
C ILE A 100 -3.82 11.79 -2.69
N ALA A 101 -4.99 11.37 -3.22
CA ALA A 101 -5.70 10.16 -2.79
C ALA A 101 -4.84 8.89 -2.76
N PHE A 102 -3.87 8.77 -3.67
CA PHE A 102 -2.92 7.66 -3.67
C PHE A 102 -2.04 7.64 -2.42
N ASN A 103 -1.52 8.78 -1.98
CA ASN A 103 -0.69 8.90 -0.79
C ASN A 103 -1.53 8.66 0.47
N ASP A 104 -2.71 9.29 0.53
CA ASP A 104 -3.65 9.14 1.65
C ASP A 104 -4.11 7.69 1.83
N ALA A 105 -4.31 6.93 0.74
CA ALA A 105 -4.66 5.53 0.83
C ALA A 105 -3.54 4.68 1.45
N HIS A 106 -2.26 4.99 1.17
CA HIS A 106 -1.12 4.32 1.81
C HIS A 106 -0.95 4.73 3.28
N ILE A 107 -1.21 5.99 3.62
CA ILE A 107 -1.30 6.45 5.01
C ILE A 107 -2.40 5.67 5.75
N ALA A 108 -3.58 5.51 5.13
CA ALA A 108 -4.70 4.77 5.71
C ALA A 108 -4.33 3.30 5.99
N MET A 109 -3.54 2.64 5.12
CA MET A 109 -3.05 1.27 5.36
C MET A 109 -2.28 1.17 6.69
N VAL A 110 -1.37 2.11 6.94
CA VAL A 110 -0.56 2.12 8.18
C VAL A 110 -1.42 2.46 9.39
N LEU A 111 -2.19 3.56 9.32
CA LEU A 111 -2.92 4.06 10.48
C LEU A 111 -4.02 3.11 10.94
N SER A 112 -4.68 2.41 10.01
CA SER A 112 -5.72 1.43 10.36
C SER A 112 -5.15 0.12 10.93
N LYS A 113 -3.85 -0.15 10.77
CA LYS A 113 -3.19 -1.32 11.37
C LYS A 113 -2.84 -1.18 12.83
N LEU A 114 -2.61 0.05 13.27
CA LEU A 114 -2.14 0.31 14.62
C LEU A 114 -3.28 0.52 15.63
N ASP A 115 -4.54 0.49 15.16
CA ASP A 115 -5.79 0.81 15.87
C ASP A 115 -5.50 1.72 17.08
N MET A 116 -5.00 2.92 16.76
CA MET A 116 -4.36 3.84 17.71
C MET A 116 -5.43 4.48 18.60
N GLU A 117 -6.02 3.70 19.50
CA GLU A 117 -6.73 4.23 20.66
C GLU A 117 -5.71 4.91 21.58
N ASN A 118 -5.57 6.23 21.41
CA ASN A 118 -4.84 7.16 22.28
C ASN A 118 -3.51 6.62 22.83
N ILE A 119 -2.48 6.59 21.99
CA ILE A 119 -1.11 6.57 22.50
C ILE A 119 -0.76 8.01 22.93
N ASP A 120 -0.52 8.19 24.23
CA ASP A 120 0.15 9.36 24.81
C ASP A 120 -0.47 10.74 24.55
N GLY A 121 -1.81 10.85 24.54
CA GLY A 121 -2.48 12.15 24.40
C GLY A 121 -2.32 12.83 23.03
N LYS A 122 -1.62 12.19 22.09
CA LYS A 122 -1.69 12.48 20.66
C LYS A 122 -2.98 11.84 20.16
N GLY A 123 -3.97 12.66 19.82
CA GLY A 123 -5.27 12.16 19.36
C GLY A 123 -5.13 11.10 18.26
N ASN A 124 -6.08 10.17 18.20
CA ASN A 124 -6.10 9.06 17.23
C ASN A 124 -5.77 9.53 15.80
N LEU A 125 -4.55 9.24 15.33
CA LEU A 125 -4.05 9.71 14.03
C LEU A 125 -4.92 9.21 12.87
N ALA A 126 -5.48 8.00 12.96
CA ALA A 126 -6.40 7.48 11.96
C ALA A 126 -7.68 8.32 11.90
N TYR A 127 -8.22 8.72 13.05
CA TYR A 127 -9.35 9.64 13.13
C TYR A 127 -9.00 11.02 12.57
N LEU A 128 -7.84 11.58 12.91
CA LEU A 128 -7.39 12.88 12.40
C LEU A 128 -7.23 12.85 10.88
N HIS A 129 -6.61 11.80 10.33
CA HIS A 129 -6.45 11.58 8.90
C HIS A 129 -7.80 11.53 8.18
N ALA A 130 -8.72 10.70 8.67
CA ALA A 130 -10.07 10.58 8.10
C ALA A 130 -10.82 11.92 8.16
N LYS A 131 -10.76 12.62 9.31
CA LYS A 131 -11.38 13.93 9.48
C LYS A 131 -10.82 14.96 8.50
N ASN A 132 -9.50 14.99 8.31
CA ASN A 132 -8.89 15.93 7.39
C ASN A 132 -9.29 15.63 5.93
N ILE A 133 -9.40 14.34 5.54
CA ILE A 133 -9.93 13.97 4.22
C ILE A 133 -11.34 14.50 4.04
N SER A 134 -12.24 14.25 5.00
CA SER A 134 -13.63 14.72 4.90
C SER A 134 -13.72 16.26 4.83
N ASN A 135 -12.88 16.99 5.58
CA ASN A 135 -12.79 18.44 5.49
C ASN A 135 -12.33 18.90 4.10
N PHE A 136 -11.28 18.28 3.56
CA PHE A 136 -10.74 18.60 2.24
C PHE A 136 -11.76 18.35 1.12
N VAL A 137 -12.50 17.24 1.21
CA VAL A 137 -13.59 16.89 0.27
C VAL A 137 -14.75 17.87 0.35
N GLY A 138 -15.12 18.29 1.56
CA GLY A 138 -16.23 19.21 1.84
C GLY A 138 -15.94 20.67 1.49
N ASP A 139 -14.67 21.07 1.45
CA ASP A 139 -14.28 22.42 1.04
C ASP A 139 -14.40 22.59 -0.48
N LYS A 140 -15.39 23.40 -0.88
CA LYS A 140 -15.68 23.70 -2.29
C LYS A 140 -14.61 24.57 -2.96
N GLN A 141 -13.68 25.15 -2.21
CA GLN A 141 -12.54 25.89 -2.77
C GLN A 141 -11.49 24.94 -3.36
N ASN A 142 -11.49 23.66 -2.97
CA ASN A 142 -10.62 22.64 -3.53
C ASN A 142 -11.16 22.14 -4.88
N ILE A 143 -10.70 22.80 -5.95
CA ILE A 143 -11.18 22.61 -7.33
C ILE A 143 -10.19 21.88 -8.26
N GLY A 144 -9.00 21.53 -7.78
CA GLY A 144 -7.98 20.83 -8.59
C GLY A 144 -8.34 19.37 -8.90
N GLU A 145 -7.66 18.78 -9.90
CA GLU A 145 -7.90 17.39 -10.31
C GLU A 145 -7.79 16.39 -9.16
N ASN A 146 -6.79 16.54 -8.29
CA ASN A 146 -6.66 15.66 -7.13
C ASN A 146 -7.80 15.82 -6.12
N ALA A 147 -8.38 17.03 -5.99
CA ALA A 147 -9.55 17.24 -5.15
C ALA A 147 -10.80 16.57 -5.73
N ILE A 148 -10.94 16.59 -7.06
CA ILE A 148 -11.97 15.83 -7.77
C ILE A 148 -11.77 14.33 -7.53
N ILE A 149 -10.57 13.80 -7.69
CA ILE A 149 -10.26 12.38 -7.43
C ILE A 149 -10.56 12.00 -5.99
N MET A 150 -10.13 12.82 -5.02
CA MET A 150 -10.38 12.57 -3.60
C MET A 150 -11.88 12.49 -3.30
N ARG A 151 -12.67 13.41 -3.85
CA ARG A 151 -14.14 13.48 -3.70
C ARG A 151 -14.88 12.37 -4.44
N ASP A 152 -14.46 12.05 -5.66
CA ASP A 152 -15.11 11.04 -6.50
C ASP A 152 -14.98 9.65 -5.88
N PHE A 153 -13.79 9.31 -5.37
CA PHE A 153 -13.54 7.96 -4.84
C PHE A 153 -12.39 7.84 -3.82
N GLY A 154 -11.54 8.85 -3.63
CA GLY A 154 -10.39 8.75 -2.73
C GLY A 154 -10.75 8.61 -1.25
N GLU A 155 -11.74 9.35 -0.77
CA GLU A 155 -12.25 9.19 0.61
C GLU A 155 -12.82 7.79 0.83
N LYS A 156 -13.64 7.32 -0.13
CA LYS A 156 -14.17 5.95 -0.11
C LYS A 156 -13.05 4.92 -0.08
N LEU A 157 -12.04 5.04 -0.94
CA LEU A 157 -10.87 4.15 -0.98
C LEU A 157 -10.17 4.06 0.39
N CYS A 158 -9.88 5.20 1.02
CA CYS A 158 -9.24 5.24 2.34
C CYS A 158 -10.12 4.57 3.41
N SER A 159 -11.43 4.85 3.38
CA SER A 159 -12.38 4.27 4.33
C SER A 159 -12.53 2.75 4.17
N SER A 160 -12.50 2.22 2.93
CA SER A 160 -12.56 0.79 2.65
C SER A 160 -11.33 0.03 3.13
N ILE A 161 -10.14 0.63 3.08
CA ILE A 161 -8.92 0.05 3.65
C ILE A 161 -9.06 -0.12 5.16
N ASN A 162 -9.61 0.89 5.85
CA ASN A 162 -9.90 0.80 7.27
C ASN A 162 -10.98 -0.25 7.59
N LEU A 163 -12.03 -0.36 6.77
CA LEU A 163 -13.02 -1.44 6.90
C LEU A 163 -12.38 -2.82 6.74
N PHE A 164 -11.50 -3.00 5.75
CA PHE A 164 -10.78 -4.24 5.53
C PHE A 164 -9.95 -4.65 6.75
N ASN A 165 -9.16 -3.71 7.30
CA ASN A 165 -8.31 -3.97 8.46
C ASN A 165 -9.11 -4.22 9.75
N LYS A 166 -10.35 -3.73 9.84
CA LYS A 166 -11.31 -4.08 10.91
C LYS A 166 -12.12 -5.35 10.60
N GLU A 167 -11.69 -6.14 9.62
CA GLU A 167 -12.31 -7.39 9.18
C GLU A 167 -13.77 -7.25 8.71
N LYS A 168 -14.19 -6.03 8.35
CA LYS A 168 -15.50 -5.75 7.75
C LYS A 168 -15.47 -5.99 6.25
N TYR A 169 -15.10 -7.21 5.86
CA TYR A 169 -14.75 -7.57 4.49
C TYR A 169 -15.89 -7.34 3.49
N ASP A 170 -17.14 -7.64 3.85
CA ASP A 170 -18.28 -7.45 2.95
C ASP A 170 -18.47 -5.96 2.57
N GLN A 171 -18.38 -5.07 3.57
CA GLN A 171 -18.50 -3.62 3.34
C GLN A 171 -17.30 -3.09 2.54
N ALA A 172 -16.08 -3.52 2.91
CA ALA A 172 -14.87 -3.16 2.18
C ALA A 172 -14.94 -3.61 0.71
N PHE A 173 -15.43 -4.83 0.45
CA PHE A 173 -15.63 -5.37 -0.89
C PHE A 173 -16.62 -4.52 -1.68
N ASP A 174 -17.81 -4.26 -1.14
CA ASP A 174 -18.86 -3.51 -1.85
C ASP A 174 -18.38 -2.11 -2.25
N ASP A 175 -17.69 -1.42 -1.33
CA ASP A 175 -17.13 -0.10 -1.62
C ASP A 175 -16.01 -0.16 -2.66
N LEU A 176 -14.99 -1.01 -2.47
CA LEU A 176 -13.87 -1.14 -3.41
C LEU A 176 -14.36 -1.58 -4.80
N TYR A 177 -15.32 -2.50 -4.86
CA TYR A 177 -15.87 -3.01 -6.11
C TYR A 177 -16.60 -1.91 -6.90
N SER A 178 -17.30 -1.01 -6.18
CA SER A 178 -18.00 0.13 -6.77
C SER A 178 -17.05 1.14 -7.43
N ILE A 179 -15.80 1.25 -6.95
CA ILE A 179 -14.80 2.21 -7.46
C ILE A 179 -13.65 1.57 -8.24
N LYS A 180 -13.60 0.25 -8.41
CA LYS A 180 -12.45 -0.46 -9.02
C LYS A 180 -12.03 0.06 -10.39
N SER A 181 -12.98 0.52 -11.22
CA SER A 181 -12.70 1.08 -12.55
C SER A 181 -11.99 2.44 -12.48
N GLN A 182 -12.06 3.13 -11.34
CA GLN A 182 -11.45 4.43 -11.10
C GLN A 182 -9.98 4.33 -10.67
N PHE A 183 -9.50 3.14 -10.25
CA PHE A 183 -8.11 2.97 -9.78
C PHE A 183 -7.07 3.40 -10.81
N SER A 184 -7.37 3.34 -12.11
CA SER A 184 -6.48 3.83 -13.17
C SER A 184 -6.19 5.33 -13.07
N ARG A 185 -7.15 6.12 -12.56
CA ARG A 185 -7.06 7.59 -12.37
C ARG A 185 -6.14 8.00 -11.21
N LEU A 186 -5.81 7.08 -10.29
CA LEU A 186 -4.83 7.36 -9.25
C LEU A 186 -3.45 7.61 -9.85
N SER A 187 -2.69 8.51 -9.25
CA SER A 187 -1.27 8.68 -9.51
C SER A 187 -0.46 7.44 -9.06
N GLY A 188 0.86 7.46 -9.28
CA GLY A 188 1.74 6.35 -8.91
C GLY A 188 1.82 5.23 -9.95
N SER A 189 2.72 4.28 -9.69
CA SER A 189 3.02 3.19 -10.64
C SER A 189 1.92 2.12 -10.66
N HIS A 190 1.83 1.37 -11.77
CA HIS A 190 0.86 0.28 -11.88
C HIS A 190 1.02 -0.77 -10.79
N ALA A 191 2.27 -1.14 -10.46
CA ALA A 191 2.50 -2.13 -9.42
C ALA A 191 2.07 -1.62 -8.05
N GLN A 192 2.27 -0.33 -7.73
CA GLN A 192 1.83 0.19 -6.45
C GLN A 192 0.30 0.30 -6.37
N LYS A 193 -0.38 0.68 -7.46
CA LYS A 193 -1.86 0.70 -7.51
C LYS A 193 -2.51 -0.68 -7.39
N ASP A 194 -1.80 -1.74 -7.75
CA ASP A 194 -2.30 -3.12 -7.70
C ASP A 194 -2.74 -3.56 -6.29
N ILE A 195 -2.18 -2.96 -5.23
CA ILE A 195 -2.54 -3.32 -3.84
C ILE A 195 -4.03 -3.08 -3.57
N PHE A 196 -4.65 -2.05 -4.17
CA PHE A 196 -6.08 -1.79 -4.00
C PHE A 196 -6.94 -2.88 -4.63
N THR A 197 -6.49 -3.44 -5.76
CA THR A 197 -7.11 -4.62 -6.37
C THR A 197 -6.93 -5.86 -5.49
N GLN A 198 -5.77 -6.03 -4.84
CA GLN A 198 -5.56 -7.14 -3.91
C GLN A 198 -6.44 -7.04 -2.66
N PHE A 199 -6.60 -5.85 -2.08
CA PHE A 199 -7.56 -5.62 -1.00
C PHE A 199 -8.98 -5.99 -1.44
N LEU A 200 -9.41 -5.55 -2.63
CA LEU A 200 -10.72 -5.89 -3.20
C LEU A 200 -10.89 -7.41 -3.33
N VAL A 201 -9.94 -8.10 -3.95
CA VAL A 201 -10.00 -9.56 -4.13
C VAL A 201 -10.06 -10.25 -2.77
N CYS A 202 -9.12 -9.96 -1.86
CA CYS A 202 -9.09 -10.61 -0.55
C CYS A 202 -10.36 -10.34 0.26
N ALA A 203 -10.94 -9.14 0.18
CA ALA A 203 -12.20 -8.81 0.88
C ALA A 203 -13.32 -9.72 0.38
N GLY A 204 -13.45 -9.86 -0.93
CA GLY A 204 -14.46 -10.71 -1.53
C GLY A 204 -14.21 -12.20 -1.30
N LEU A 205 -12.96 -12.66 -1.22
CA LEU A 205 -12.63 -14.06 -0.88
C LEU A 205 -12.93 -14.40 0.60
N HIS A 206 -12.82 -13.42 1.51
CA HIS A 206 -13.21 -13.58 2.92
C HIS A 206 -14.73 -13.53 3.16
N SER A 207 -15.51 -13.03 2.19
CA SER A 207 -16.96 -12.97 2.29
C SER A 207 -17.59 -14.37 2.42
N GLN A 208 -18.71 -14.46 3.14
CA GLN A 208 -19.56 -15.65 3.15
C GLN A 208 -20.63 -15.61 2.04
N ASP A 209 -20.71 -14.49 1.31
CA ASP A 209 -21.62 -14.32 0.18
C ASP A 209 -20.99 -14.88 -1.11
N LYS A 210 -21.67 -15.86 -1.72
CA LYS A 210 -21.18 -16.55 -2.92
C LYS A 210 -21.08 -15.64 -4.14
N ASP A 211 -21.93 -14.62 -4.26
CA ASP A 211 -21.87 -13.65 -5.37
C ASP A 211 -20.64 -12.74 -5.23
N ARG A 212 -20.34 -12.28 -3.99
CA ARG A 212 -19.10 -11.54 -3.73
C ARG A 212 -17.86 -12.39 -3.99
N ASN A 213 -17.85 -13.64 -3.54
CA ASN A 213 -16.74 -14.55 -3.83
C ASN A 213 -16.53 -14.71 -5.35
N LYS A 214 -17.60 -14.96 -6.11
CA LYS A 214 -17.53 -15.11 -7.57
C LYS A 214 -16.95 -13.86 -8.23
N LYS A 215 -17.47 -12.68 -7.89
CA LYS A 215 -16.96 -11.40 -8.42
C LYS A 215 -15.49 -11.17 -8.06
N ALA A 216 -15.06 -11.56 -6.87
CA ALA A 216 -13.66 -11.47 -6.47
C ALA A 216 -12.75 -12.38 -7.31
N LEU A 217 -13.19 -13.60 -7.60
CA LEU A 217 -12.50 -14.53 -8.49
C LEU A 217 -12.42 -14.00 -9.92
N ASP A 218 -13.49 -13.39 -10.44
CA ASP A 218 -13.50 -12.74 -11.76
C ASP A 218 -12.45 -11.61 -11.82
N VAL A 219 -12.43 -10.73 -10.81
CA VAL A 219 -11.42 -9.66 -10.70
C VAL A 219 -9.99 -10.23 -10.59
N LEU A 220 -9.82 -11.32 -9.86
CA LEU A 220 -8.52 -11.99 -9.74
C LEU A 220 -8.05 -12.57 -11.08
N GLN A 221 -8.97 -13.14 -11.86
CA GLN A 221 -8.69 -13.65 -13.20
C GLN A 221 -8.33 -12.51 -14.17
N GLU A 222 -9.04 -11.39 -14.14
CA GLU A 222 -8.71 -10.19 -14.92
C GLU A 222 -7.33 -9.64 -14.58
N ARG A 223 -6.97 -9.62 -13.29
CA ARG A 223 -5.62 -9.26 -12.83
C ARG A 223 -4.58 -10.23 -13.39
N GLY A 224 -4.81 -11.54 -13.25
CA GLY A 224 -3.92 -12.59 -13.74
C GLY A 224 -3.71 -12.55 -15.25
N ALA A 225 -4.74 -12.23 -16.04
CA ALA A 225 -4.62 -12.12 -17.50
C ALA A 225 -3.65 -11.00 -17.94
N LYS A 226 -3.48 -9.95 -17.12
CA LYS A 226 -2.52 -8.85 -17.37
C LYS A 226 -1.09 -9.22 -16.95
N MET A 227 -0.92 -10.25 -16.13
CA MET A 227 0.35 -10.71 -15.58
C MET A 227 0.56 -12.17 -15.96
N LYS A 228 1.24 -12.44 -17.08
CA LYS A 228 1.53 -13.82 -17.55
C LYS A 228 2.02 -14.67 -16.37
N ASP A 229 1.29 -15.74 -16.08
CA ASP A 229 1.57 -16.70 -15.01
C ASP A 229 1.71 -16.06 -13.62
N SER A 230 0.76 -15.20 -13.23
CA SER A 230 0.70 -14.62 -11.88
C SER A 230 0.64 -15.73 -10.82
N ALA A 231 1.77 -15.99 -10.17
CA ALA A 231 1.89 -16.96 -9.10
C ALA A 231 1.05 -16.55 -7.88
N LEU A 232 0.87 -15.24 -7.63
CA LEU A 232 -0.06 -14.75 -6.62
C LEU A 232 -1.51 -15.21 -6.90
N ALA A 233 -1.98 -15.05 -8.13
CA ALA A 233 -3.35 -15.42 -8.48
C ALA A 233 -3.60 -16.92 -8.28
N LEU A 234 -2.65 -17.76 -8.71
CA LEU A 234 -2.72 -19.21 -8.49
C LEU A 234 -2.74 -19.57 -6.99
N ARG A 235 -1.90 -18.92 -6.17
CA ARG A 235 -1.90 -19.13 -4.72
C ARG A 235 -3.22 -18.71 -4.07
N LEU A 236 -3.77 -17.57 -4.47
CA LEU A 236 -5.05 -17.07 -3.93
C LEU A 236 -6.23 -17.99 -4.27
N VAL A 237 -6.32 -18.47 -5.51
CA VAL A 237 -7.34 -19.45 -5.92
C VAL A 237 -7.20 -20.73 -5.11
N LYS A 238 -5.99 -21.29 -5.02
CA LYS A 238 -5.73 -22.49 -4.23
C LYS A 238 -6.13 -22.32 -2.75
N ARG A 239 -5.77 -21.19 -2.13
CA ARG A 239 -6.14 -20.89 -0.73
C ARG A 239 -7.66 -20.79 -0.55
N TYR A 240 -8.38 -20.25 -1.53
CA TYR A 240 -9.84 -20.18 -1.51
C TYR A 240 -10.47 -21.58 -1.61
N GLU A 241 -10.00 -22.42 -2.54
CA GLU A 241 -10.45 -23.81 -2.70
C GLU A 241 -10.19 -24.68 -1.45
N GLU A 242 -9.09 -24.42 -0.75
CA GLU A 242 -8.73 -25.09 0.53
C GLU A 242 -9.54 -24.53 1.74
N GLY A 243 -10.44 -23.57 1.51
CA GLY A 243 -11.28 -22.96 2.54
C GLY A 243 -10.50 -22.12 3.55
N LEU A 244 -9.30 -21.66 3.20
CA LEU A 244 -8.44 -20.93 4.14
C LEU A 244 -8.99 -19.54 4.46
N PHE A 245 -9.71 -18.90 3.53
CA PHE A 245 -10.36 -17.59 3.75
C PHE A 245 -11.55 -17.63 4.71
N SER A 246 -12.14 -18.80 4.91
CA SER A 246 -13.29 -19.03 5.81
C SER A 246 -12.88 -19.42 7.23
N LYS A 247 -11.61 -19.84 7.41
CA LYS A 247 -11.04 -20.21 8.71
C LYS A 247 -10.50 -18.96 9.39
N ARG A 248 -11.14 -18.60 10.52
CA ARG A 248 -10.62 -17.61 11.48
C ARG A 248 -9.51 -18.23 12.31
#